data_AF-A0A2A2W436-F1
#
_entry.id   AF-A0A2A2W436-F1
#
_cell.length_a   1.000
_cell.length_b   1.000
_cell.length_c   1.000
_cell.angle_alpha   90.00
_cell.angle_beta   90.00
_cell.angle_gamma   90.00
#
_symmetry.space_group_name_H-M   'P 1'
#
loop_
_entity.id
_entity.type
_entity.pdbx_description
1 polymer ?
#
loop_
_entity_poly.entity_id
_entity_poly.type
_entity_poly.pdbx_seq_one_letter_code
_entity_poly.pdbx_strand_id
1 'polypeptide(L)'
;MTRGYRSAARFHYRSVERNPLRAGLVKSAKDWRHGSLWRWNQPNEPAPPALSRWPLARLPNWNHRVDTPLSASELKAARSCVDRGRPTVRILLLLKPVALSVFSIDLL
;
A
#
# COMPACT_ATOMS: atom_id res chain seq x y z
N MET A 1 -12.30 -3.65 -15.79
CA MET A 1 -10.88 -3.66 -15.33
C MET A 1 -10.17 -4.91 -15.80
N THR A 2 -9.06 -4.77 -16.53
CA THR A 2 -8.25 -5.89 -17.03
C THR A 2 -7.49 -6.61 -15.90
N ARG A 3 -7.08 -7.85 -16.12
CA ARG A 3 -6.28 -8.64 -15.14
C ARG A 3 -4.98 -7.92 -14.75
N GLY A 4 -4.30 -7.31 -15.72
CA GLY A 4 -3.07 -6.56 -15.49
C GLY A 4 -3.26 -5.36 -14.56
N TYR A 5 -4.36 -4.61 -14.73
CA TYR A 5 -4.68 -3.47 -13.86
C TYR A 5 -4.86 -3.91 -12.40
N ARG A 6 -5.58 -5.01 -12.16
CA ARG A 6 -5.82 -5.50 -10.78
C ARG A 6 -4.53 -5.94 -10.11
N SER A 7 -3.60 -6.55 -10.85
CA SER A 7 -2.29 -6.92 -10.32
C SER A 7 -1.44 -5.71 -9.96
N ALA A 8 -1.41 -4.69 -10.83
CA ALA A 8 -0.67 -3.45 -10.58
C ALA A 8 -1.21 -2.66 -9.38
N ALA A 9 -2.53 -2.57 -9.23
CA ALA A 9 -3.15 -1.90 -8.08
C ALA A 9 -2.78 -2.60 -6.75
N ARG A 10 -2.87 -3.93 -6.69
CA ARG A 10 -2.44 -4.68 -5.50
C ARG A 10 -0.95 -4.53 -5.22
N PHE A 11 -0.12 -4.51 -6.25
CA PHE A 11 1.31 -4.26 -6.11
C PHE A 11 1.58 -2.90 -5.46
N HIS A 12 0.89 -1.86 -5.92
CA HIS A 12 1.00 -0.52 -5.35
C HIS A 12 0.65 -0.52 -3.85
N TYR A 13 -0.51 -1.04 -3.48
CA TYR A 13 -0.91 -1.09 -2.06
C TYR A 13 0.04 -1.93 -1.20
N ARG A 14 0.49 -3.09 -1.70
CA ARG A 14 1.49 -3.92 -1.01
C ARG A 14 2.78 -3.16 -0.74
N SER A 15 3.25 -2.39 -1.73
CA SER A 15 4.50 -1.64 -1.63
C SER A 15 4.41 -0.54 -0.57
N VAL A 16 3.27 0.14 -0.49
CA VAL A 16 3.00 1.15 0.55
C VAL A 16 2.91 0.49 1.93
N GLU A 17 2.11 -0.57 2.08
CA GLU A 17 1.92 -1.23 3.37
C GLU A 17 3.19 -1.93 3.90
N ARG A 18 4.09 -2.37 3.01
CA ARG A 18 5.38 -2.96 3.40
C ARG A 18 6.41 -1.92 3.85
N ASN A 19 6.25 -0.64 3.51
CA ASN A 19 7.24 0.39 3.77
C ASN A 19 7.82 0.40 5.20
N PRO A 20 7.02 0.37 6.28
CA PRO A 20 7.56 0.40 7.65
C PRO A 20 8.43 -0.82 7.99
N LEU A 21 8.09 -2.01 7.46
CA LEU A 21 8.91 -3.21 7.61
C LEU A 21 10.24 -3.07 6.84
N ARG A 22 10.19 -2.50 5.63
CA ARG A 22 11.39 -2.23 4.82
C ARG A 22 12.30 -1.18 5.47
N ALA A 23 11.73 -0.19 6.14
CA ALA A 23 12.44 0.84 6.89
C ALA A 23 12.98 0.34 8.25
N GLY A 24 12.70 -0.92 8.63
CA GLY A 24 13.17 -1.49 9.89
C GLY A 24 12.42 -0.97 11.13
N LEU A 25 11.30 -0.27 10.96
CA LEU A 25 10.53 0.33 12.06
C LEU A 25 9.73 -0.72 12.85
N VAL A 26 9.40 -1.84 12.21
CA VAL A 26 8.57 -2.92 12.78
C VAL A 26 9.05 -4.30 12.32
N LYS A 27 8.73 -5.34 13.09
CA LYS A 27 9.05 -6.75 12.76
C LYS A 27 8.08 -7.37 11.76
N SER A 28 6.84 -6.90 11.72
CA SER A 28 5.83 -7.22 10.70
C SER A 28 5.12 -5.95 10.27
N ALA A 29 4.78 -5.84 8.98
CA ALA A 29 4.13 -4.65 8.45
C ALA A 29 2.78 -4.35 9.12
N LYS A 30 2.09 -5.39 9.63
CA LYS A 30 0.80 -5.23 10.33
C LYS A 30 0.94 -4.56 11.69
N ASP A 31 2.14 -4.51 12.26
CA ASP A 31 2.39 -3.94 13.60
C ASP A 31 2.54 -2.41 13.56
N TRP A 32 2.65 -1.83 12.35
CA TRP A 32 2.78 -0.39 12.16
C TRP A 32 1.43 0.33 12.37
N ARG A 33 1.23 0.90 13.56
CA ARG A 33 -0.03 1.54 13.99
C ARG A 33 -0.53 2.66 13.07
N HIS A 34 0.36 3.31 12.35
CA HIS A 34 0.02 4.41 11.42
C HIS A 34 -0.28 3.92 9.99
N GLY A 35 -0.25 2.61 9.74
CA GLY A 35 -0.49 2.01 8.43
C GLY A 35 -1.92 1.52 8.24
N SER A 36 -2.38 1.52 6.98
CA SER A 36 -3.68 0.92 6.64
C SER A 36 -3.75 -0.56 7.00
N LEU A 37 -2.65 -1.31 6.85
CA LEU A 37 -2.61 -2.73 7.19
C LEU A 37 -2.93 -3.00 8.67
N TRP A 38 -2.36 -2.21 9.58
CA TRP A 38 -2.67 -2.33 11.01
C TRP A 38 -4.14 -2.07 11.27
N ARG A 39 -4.68 -0.99 10.69
CA ARG A 39 -6.09 -0.60 10.83
C ARG A 39 -7.03 -1.69 10.33
N TRP A 40 -6.69 -2.34 9.22
CA TRP A 40 -7.49 -3.45 8.70
C TRP A 40 -7.45 -4.74 9.52
N ASN A 41 -6.47 -4.90 10.40
CA ASN A 41 -6.32 -6.07 11.28
C ASN A 41 -6.96 -5.84 12.66
N GLN A 42 -7.52 -4.65 12.92
CA GLN A 42 -8.23 -4.38 14.17
C GLN A 42 -9.69 -4.85 14.09
N PRO A 43 -10.26 -5.34 15.20
CA PRO A 43 -11.60 -5.95 15.22
C PRO A 43 -12.74 -4.97 14.92
N ASN A 44 -12.59 -3.69 15.32
CA ASN A 44 -13.68 -2.71 15.30
C ASN A 44 -13.36 -1.53 14.39
N GLU A 45 -14.13 -1.34 13.31
CA GLU A 45 -14.05 -0.12 12.48
C GLU A 45 -14.51 1.10 13.29
N PRO A 46 -13.76 2.23 13.29
CA PRO A 46 -14.21 3.44 13.95
C PRO A 46 -15.42 4.04 13.22
N ALA A 47 -16.23 4.81 13.94
CA ALA A 47 -17.32 5.59 13.38
C ALA A 47 -16.96 7.09 13.48
N PRO A 48 -16.72 7.79 12.36
CA PRO A 48 -16.80 7.33 10.96
C PRO A 48 -15.60 6.46 10.53
N PRO A 49 -15.73 5.68 9.43
CA PRO A 49 -14.66 4.82 8.94
C PRO A 49 -13.36 5.59 8.67
N ALA A 50 -12.24 5.06 9.16
CA ALA A 50 -10.94 5.71 9.00
C ALA A 50 -10.35 5.49 7.61
N LEU A 51 -10.78 4.44 6.90
CA LEU A 51 -10.25 4.06 5.60
C LEU A 51 -11.38 3.88 4.58
N SER A 52 -11.13 4.37 3.36
CA SER A 52 -11.96 4.01 2.23
C SER A 52 -11.77 2.53 1.89
N ARG A 53 -12.85 1.87 1.47
CA ARG A 53 -12.78 0.51 0.97
C ARG A 53 -11.90 0.48 -0.27
N TRP A 54 -11.07 -0.55 -0.40
CA TRP A 54 -10.31 -0.74 -1.63
C TRP A 54 -11.27 -0.94 -2.81
N PRO A 55 -10.93 -0.43 -4.00
CA PRO A 55 -11.68 -0.70 -5.22
C PRO A 55 -11.57 -2.18 -5.66
N LEU A 56 -10.70 -2.95 -5.01
CA LEU A 56 -10.39 -4.35 -5.31
C LEU A 56 -10.25 -5.15 -4.03
N ALA A 57 -10.76 -6.38 -4.04
CA ALA A 57 -10.52 -7.33 -2.96
C ALA A 57 -9.02 -7.63 -2.82
N ARG A 58 -8.58 -7.64 -1.55
CA ARG A 58 -7.27 -8.16 -1.16
C ARG A 58 -7.16 -9.64 -1.50
N LEU A 59 -5.94 -10.08 -1.80
CA LEU A 59 -5.69 -11.51 -1.98
C LEU A 59 -5.72 -12.22 -0.62
N PRO A 60 -6.03 -13.53 -0.60
CA PRO A 60 -5.86 -14.33 0.60
C PRO A 60 -4.45 -14.23 1.17
N ASN A 61 -4.34 -14.36 2.49
CA ASN A 61 -3.08 -14.25 3.25
C ASN A 61 -2.34 -12.92 2.99
N TRP A 62 -3.09 -11.82 2.94
CA TRP A 62 -2.55 -10.51 2.59
C TRP A 62 -1.39 -10.08 3.49
N ASN A 63 -1.52 -10.25 4.81
CA ASN A 63 -0.44 -9.93 5.77
C ASN A 63 0.88 -10.62 5.40
N HIS A 64 0.84 -11.93 5.12
CA HIS A 64 2.01 -12.70 4.71
C HIS A 64 2.61 -12.18 3.39
N ARG A 65 1.75 -11.82 2.42
CA ARG A 65 2.22 -11.24 1.15
C ARG A 65 2.90 -9.89 1.36
N VAL A 66 2.38 -9.04 2.24
CA VAL A 66 3.01 -7.76 2.59
C VAL A 66 4.35 -7.99 3.28
N ASP A 67 4.46 -8.98 4.16
CA ASP A 67 5.69 -9.35 4.87
C ASP A 67 6.72 -10.11 4.01
N THR A 68 6.31 -10.63 2.84
CA THR A 68 7.24 -11.20 1.86
C THR A 68 8.08 -10.10 1.18
N PRO A 69 9.41 -10.25 1.05
CA PRO A 69 10.27 -9.34 0.30
C PRO A 69 9.77 -9.02 -1.11
N LEU A 70 10.02 -7.79 -1.55
CA LEU A 70 9.86 -7.38 -2.94
C LEU A 70 11.14 -7.72 -3.70
N SER A 71 10.99 -8.17 -4.93
CA SER A 71 12.11 -8.37 -5.85
C SER A 71 12.81 -7.04 -6.20
N ALA A 72 14.04 -7.11 -6.70
CA ALA A 72 14.78 -5.91 -7.10
C ALA A 72 14.05 -5.06 -8.16
N SER A 73 13.34 -5.70 -9.10
CA SER A 73 12.54 -5.03 -10.13
C SER A 73 11.32 -4.33 -9.54
N GLU A 74 10.62 -5.00 -8.62
CA GLU A 74 9.51 -4.42 -7.87
C GLU A 74 9.96 -3.22 -7.03
N LEU A 75 11.11 -3.31 -6.36
CA LEU A 75 11.68 -2.20 -5.60
C LEU A 75 12.03 -1.01 -6.49
N LYS A 76 12.61 -1.25 -7.67
CA LYS A 76 12.88 -0.21 -8.66
C LYS A 76 11.58 0.47 -9.12
N ALA A 77 10.55 -0.33 -9.36
CA ALA A 77 9.24 0.17 -9.73
C ALA A 77 8.63 1.04 -8.62
N ALA A 78 8.69 0.59 -7.36
CA ALA A 78 8.19 1.33 -6.20
C ALA A 78 8.92 2.67 -6.01
N ARG A 79 10.27 2.70 -6.08
CA ARG A 79 11.07 3.94 -5.98
C ARG A 79 10.71 4.94 -7.06
N SER A 80 10.61 4.48 -8.30
CA SER A 80 10.20 5.31 -9.44
C SER A 80 8.82 5.96 -9.25
N CYS A 81 7.99 5.49 -8.32
CA CYS A 81 6.73 6.13 -8.00
C CYS A 81 6.89 7.35 -7.13
N VAL A 82 7.69 7.17 -6.08
CA VAL A 82 8.03 8.19 -5.09
C VAL A 82 8.75 9.32 -5.81
N ASP A 83 9.79 9.00 -6.59
CA ASP A 83 10.62 9.97 -7.31
C ASP A 83 9.83 10.82 -8.30
N ARG A 84 8.79 10.25 -8.92
CA ARG A 84 7.97 10.93 -9.93
C ARG A 84 6.71 11.58 -9.38
N GLY A 85 6.43 11.45 -8.08
CA GLY A 85 5.14 11.84 -7.49
C GLY A 85 3.94 11.17 -8.16
N ARG A 86 4.13 10.00 -8.76
CA ARG A 86 3.12 9.28 -9.55
C ARG A 86 3.11 7.81 -9.15
N PRO A 87 1.96 7.18 -8.86
CA PRO A 87 1.90 5.76 -8.56
C PRO A 87 2.45 4.93 -9.73
N THR A 88 2.89 3.69 -9.44
CA THR A 88 3.81 2.88 -10.27
C THR A 88 3.37 2.61 -11.69
N VAL A 89 2.10 2.82 -11.99
CA VAL A 89 1.60 2.75 -13.34
C VAL A 89 0.45 3.74 -13.44
N ARG A 90 0.11 4.13 -14.67
CA ARG A 90 -1.11 4.77 -15.15
C ARG A 90 -2.41 4.24 -14.48
N ILE A 91 -2.56 4.46 -13.18
CA ILE A 91 -3.63 3.94 -12.31
C ILE A 91 -4.35 5.09 -11.59
N LEU A 92 -3.74 6.28 -11.52
CA LEU A 92 -4.38 7.48 -10.98
C LEU A 92 -5.26 8.24 -11.97
N LEU A 93 -5.24 7.93 -13.28
CA LEU A 93 -6.13 8.60 -14.25
C LEU A 93 -7.59 8.14 -14.19
N LEU A 94 -7.94 7.15 -13.35
CA LEU A 94 -9.32 6.68 -13.18
C LEU A 94 -9.84 6.78 -11.74
N LEU A 95 -9.06 7.35 -10.82
CA LEU A 95 -9.48 7.61 -9.44
C LEU A 95 -9.32 9.10 -9.14
N LYS A 96 -10.30 9.92 -9.55
CA LYS A 96 -10.48 11.28 -9.01
C LYS A 96 -11.07 11.20 -7.57
N PRO A 97 -10.90 12.27 -6.78
CA PRO A 97 -9.83 12.44 -5.80
C PRO A 97 -10.24 11.87 -4.43
N VAL A 98 -9.47 10.92 -3.90
CA VAL A 98 -9.42 10.71 -2.44
C VAL A 98 -7.97 10.65 -2.04
N ALA A 99 -7.51 11.83 -1.64
CA ALA A 99 -6.46 12.11 -0.68
C ALA A 99 -5.22 11.21 -0.71
N LEU A 100 -4.21 11.74 -1.41
CA LEU A 100 -2.84 11.80 -0.93
C LEU A 100 -2.81 12.00 0.60
N SER A 101 -2.58 10.93 1.37
CA SER A 101 -2.25 11.06 2.79
C SER A 101 -1.14 10.11 3.24
N VAL A 102 -0.40 9.50 2.30
CA VAL A 102 0.66 8.52 2.62
C VAL A 102 2.01 8.87 2.02
N PHE A 103 2.17 10.06 1.42
CA PHE A 103 3.43 10.46 0.74
C PHE A 103 4.31 11.43 1.54
N SER A 104 3.96 11.77 2.79
CA SER A 104 4.64 12.85 3.51
C SER A 104 5.52 12.44 4.69
N ILE A 105 5.80 11.16 4.92
CA ILE A 105 6.72 10.74 5.99
C ILE A 105 7.69 9.72 5.36
N ASP A 106 9.00 9.90 5.61
CA ASP A 106 10.14 9.15 5.09
C ASP A 106 10.83 9.73 3.83
N LEU A 107 11.03 11.06 3.83
CA LEU A 107 12.13 11.70 3.09
C LEU A 107 13.07 12.38 4.11
N LEU A 108 13.61 11.56 5.01
CA LEU A 108 14.85 11.77 5.77
C LEU A 108 15.55 10.41 5.91
#